data_AF-A0A2W5ESJ9-F1
#
_entry.id   AF-A0A2W5ESJ9-F1
#
_cell.length_a   1.000
_cell.length_b   1.000
_cell.length_c   1.000
_cell.angle_alpha   90.00
_cell.angle_beta   90.00
_cell.angle_gamma   90.00
#
_symmetry.space_group_name_H-M   'P 1'
#
loop_
_entity.id
_entity.type
_entity.pdbx_description
1 polymer ?
#
loop_
_entity_poly.entity_id
_entity_poly.type
_entity_poly.pdbx_seq_one_letter_code
_entity_poly.pdbx_strand_id
1 'polypeptide(L)' 'MKFNRRAVMGGLALGMAFAGLAQPVLAAEVTLNVLYNLPGFTKFHQPLADEFMKKNPDVKINFLAPAAGYNEGQ' A
#
# COMPACT_ATOMS: atom_id res chain seq x y z
N MET A 1 6.97 -48.59 -0.73
CA MET A 1 6.70 -47.92 0.56
C MET A 1 5.19 -47.92 0.81
N LYS A 2 4.71 -48.51 1.92
CA LYS A 2 3.29 -48.43 2.32
C LYS A 2 3.14 -47.25 3.27
N PHE A 3 2.58 -46.14 2.78
CA PHE A 3 2.35 -44.97 3.63
C PHE A 3 1.20 -45.26 4.61
N ASN A 4 1.49 -45.12 5.91
CA ASN A 4 0.49 -45.33 6.96
C ASN A 4 -0.56 -44.22 6.89
N ARG A 5 -1.85 -44.58 6.96
CA ARG A 5 -2.98 -43.62 6.90
C ARG A 5 -2.85 -42.49 7.92
N ARG A 6 -2.24 -42.78 9.07
CA ARG A 6 -1.92 -41.79 10.13
C ARG A 6 -0.86 -40.75 9.70
N ALA A 7 0.14 -41.16 8.93
CA ALA A 7 1.15 -40.26 8.39
C ALA A 7 0.56 -39.33 7.31
N VAL A 8 -0.38 -39.84 6.51
CA VAL A 8 -1.12 -39.04 5.52
C VAL A 8 -1.99 -37.98 6.20
N MET A 9 -2.74 -38.35 7.24
CA MET A 9 -3.58 -37.40 7.98
C MET A 9 -2.77 -36.37 8.78
N GLY A 10 -1.63 -36.77 9.37
CA GLY A 10 -0.73 -35.84 10.06
C GLY A 10 -0.10 -34.81 9.12
N GLY A 11 0.31 -35.23 7.91
CA GLY A 11 0.85 -34.32 6.89
C GLY A 11 -0.18 -33.31 6.36
N LEU A 12 -1.44 -33.72 6.21
CA LEU A 12 -2.56 -32.85 5.81
C LEU A 12 -2.85 -31.77 6.87
N ALA A 13 -2.86 -32.13 8.15
CA ALA A 13 -3.09 -31.18 9.25
C ALA A 13 -1.97 -30.14 9.35
N LEU A 14 -0.71 -30.55 9.17
CA LEU A 14 0.44 -29.65 9.20
C LEU A 14 0.47 -28.71 7.98
N GLY A 15 0.13 -29.21 6.79
CA GLY A 15 0.04 -28.40 5.57
C GLY A 15 -1.03 -27.30 5.64
N MET A 16 -2.19 -27.60 6.24
CA MET A 16 -3.24 -26.60 6.45
C MET A 16 -2.87 -25.54 7.49
N ALA A 17 -2.11 -25.90 8.54
CA ALA A 17 -1.64 -24.95 9.54
C ALA A 17 -0.65 -23.92 8.97
N PHE A 18 0.21 -24.33 8.04
CA PHE A 18 1.17 -23.43 7.39
C PHE A 18 0.55 -22.59 6.26
N ALA A 19 -0.50 -23.07 5.60
CA ALA A 19 -1.21 -22.31 4.56
C ALA A 19 -1.85 -21.01 5.09
N GLY A 20 -2.22 -20.96 6.38
CA GLY A 20 -2.77 -19.76 7.02
C GLY A 20 -1.73 -18.70 7.43
N LEU A 21 -0.44 -19.04 7.48
CA LEU A 21 0.63 -18.12 7.88
C LEU A 21 1.23 -17.33 6.70
N ALA A 22 0.91 -17.74 5.47
CA ALA A 22 1.44 -17.13 4.25
C ALA A 22 0.40 -16.23 3.57
N GLN A 23 -0.39 -15.48 4.35
CA GLN A 23 -1.17 -14.39 3.75
C GLN A 23 -0.20 -13.31 3.28
N PRO A 24 -0.16 -12.96 1.98
CA PRO A 24 0.61 -11.81 1.55
C PRO A 24 0.07 -10.60 2.31
N VAL A 25 0.92 -9.95 3.10
CA VAL A 25 0.64 -8.61 3.61
C VAL A 25 0.72 -7.70 2.39
N LEU A 26 -0.41 -7.52 1.72
CA LEU A 26 -0.55 -6.46 0.74
C LEU A 26 -0.50 -5.16 1.52
N ALA A 27 0.45 -4.29 1.17
CA ALA A 27 0.45 -2.93 1.69
C ALA A 27 -0.92 -2.31 1.40
N ALA A 28 -1.58 -1.78 2.42
CA ALA A 28 -2.81 -1.03 2.22
C ALA A 28 -2.52 0.15 1.28
N GLU A 29 -3.50 0.53 0.46
CA GLU A 29 -3.37 1.71 -0.39
C GLU A 29 -3.00 2.94 0.47
N VAL A 30 -1.87 3.57 0.15
CA VAL A 30 -1.35 4.71 0.90
C VAL A 30 -1.68 5.99 0.15
N THR A 31 -2.37 6.93 0.81
CA THR A 31 -2.57 8.28 0.25
C THR A 31 -1.67 9.29 0.95
N LEU A 32 -0.83 9.96 0.18
CA LEU A 32 0.00 11.08 0.60
C LEU A 32 -0.75 12.39 0.30
N ASN A 33 -1.19 13.08 1.35
CA ASN A 33 -1.78 14.41 1.22
C ASN A 33 -0.67 15.46 1.24
N VAL A 34 -0.61 16.28 0.20
CA VAL A 34 0.43 17.29 0.01
C VAL A 34 -0.19 18.68 0.08
N LEU A 35 0.23 19.47 1.08
CA LEU A 35 -0.19 20.86 1.27
C LEU A 35 0.80 21.81 0.60
N TYR A 36 0.29 22.84 -0.08
CA TYR A 36 1.09 23.96 -0.58
C TYR A 36 0.81 25.22 0.25
N ASN A 37 1.84 26.05 0.40
CA ASN A 37 1.68 27.35 1.05
C ASN A 37 1.03 28.41 0.13
N LEU A 38 1.04 28.18 -1.19
CA LEU A 38 0.58 29.12 -2.21
C LEU A 38 -0.08 28.37 -3.38
N PRO A 39 -1.09 28.98 -4.02
CA PRO A 39 -1.75 28.39 -5.18
C PRO A 39 -0.81 28.25 -6.39
N GLY A 40 -1.09 27.28 -7.26
CA GLY A 40 -0.46 27.15 -8.57
C GLY A 40 0.86 26.37 -8.60
N PHE A 41 1.35 25.86 -7.47
CA PHE A 41 2.54 24.99 -7.42
C PHE A 41 2.29 23.56 -7.91
N THR A 42 1.02 23.12 -7.92
CA THR A 42 0.60 21.80 -8.40
C THR A 42 1.07 21.52 -9.82
N LYS A 43 1.02 22.51 -10.72
CA LYS A 43 1.42 22.34 -12.13
C LYS A 43 2.86 21.86 -12.32
N PHE A 44 3.76 22.19 -11.39
CA PHE A 44 5.16 21.79 -11.46
C PHE A 44 5.38 20.36 -10.95
N HIS A 45 4.55 19.92 -10.01
CA HIS A 45 4.70 18.65 -9.33
C HIS A 45 3.78 17.56 -9.89
N GLN A 46 2.70 17.92 -10.59
CA GLN A 46 1.78 16.95 -11.18
C GLN A 46 2.50 15.95 -12.08
N PRO A 47 3.38 16.35 -13.03
CA PRO A 47 4.07 15.38 -13.87
C PRO A 47 4.99 14.43 -13.07
N LEU A 48 5.57 14.91 -11.97
CA LEU A 48 6.42 14.10 -11.09
C LEU A 48 5.58 13.12 -10.26
N ALA A 49 4.43 13.57 -9.76
CA ALA A 49 3.49 12.73 -9.02
C ALA A 49 2.90 11.64 -9.91
N ASP A 50 2.56 11.97 -11.16
CA ASP A 50 2.04 11.00 -12.13
C ASP A 50 3.07 9.90 -12.42
N GLU A 51 4.32 10.27 -12.70
CA GLU A 51 5.42 9.31 -12.91
C GLU A 51 5.75 8.48 -11.65
N PHE A 52 5.64 9.09 -10.46
CA PHE A 52 5.81 8.38 -9.20
C PHE A 52 4.70 7.34 -8.98
N MET A 53 3.44 7.73 -9.11
CA MET A 53 2.29 6.83 -8.94
C MET A 53 2.26 5.72 -9.98
N LYS A 54 2.74 5.98 -11.20
CA LYS A 54 2.92 4.94 -12.23
C LYS A 54 3.89 3.83 -11.79
N LYS A 55 4.93 4.19 -11.03
CA LYS A 55 5.95 3.25 -10.53
C LYS A 55 5.58 2.63 -9.18
N ASN A 56 4.64 3.24 -8.45
CA ASN A 56 4.20 2.85 -7.11
C ASN A 56 2.67 2.82 -7.09
N PRO A 57 2.03 1.79 -7.68
CA PRO A 57 0.57 1.78 -7.92
C PRO A 57 -0.28 1.73 -6.64
N ASP A 58 0.31 1.32 -5.53
CA ASP A 58 -0.23 1.27 -4.17
C ASP A 58 -0.17 2.63 -3.45
N VAL A 59 0.48 3.63 -4.04
CA VAL A 59 0.59 4.98 -3.47
C VAL A 59 -0.19 5.98 -4.34
N LYS A 60 -1.00 6.81 -3.68
CA LYS A 60 -1.70 7.95 -4.27
C LYS A 60 -1.14 9.25 -3.73
N ILE A 61 -1.01 10.26 -4.57
CA ILE A 61 -0.68 11.62 -4.18
C ILE A 61 -1.91 12.49 -4.39
N ASN A 62 -2.37 13.12 -3.31
CA ASN A 62 -3.50 14.05 -3.32
C ASN A 62 -2.98 15.46 -2.99
N PHE A 63 -3.02 16.36 -3.97
CA PHE A 63 -2.67 17.76 -3.74
C PHE A 63 -3.85 18.50 -3.13
N LEU A 64 -3.67 18.94 -1.90
CA LEU A 64 -4.68 19.71 -1.18
C LEU A 64 -4.77 21.14 -1.73
N ALA A 65 -5.93 21.76 -1.55
CA ALA A 65 -6.05 23.20 -1.74
C ALA A 65 -5.03 23.91 -0.83
N PRO A 66 -4.48 25.07 -1.23
CA PRO A 66 -3.60 25.82 -0.35
C PRO A 66 -4.36 26.29 0.89
N ALA A 67 -3.69 26.31 2.03
CA ALA A 67 -4.18 26.98 3.23
C ALA A 67 -4.23 28.50 3.00
N ALA A 68 -5.07 29.20 3.76
CA ALA A 68 -5.14 30.67 3.70
C ALA A 68 -3.84 31.33 4.23
N GLY A 69 -3.08 30.64 5.09
CA GLY A 69 -1.74 31.01 5.50
C GLY A 69 -0.87 29.81 5.91
N TYR A 70 0.46 29.98 5.89
CA TYR A 70 1.43 28.89 6.18
C TYR A 70 1.24 28.25 7.57
N ASN A 71 0.89 29.07 8.57
CA ASN A 71 0.72 28.61 9.95
C ASN A 71 -0.70 28.12 10.29
N GLU A 72 -1.65 28.28 9.37
CA GLU A 72 -3.06 27.93 9.62
C GLU A 72 -3.34 26.45 9.40
N GLY A 73 -2.46 25.75 8.64
CA GLY A 73 -2.64 24.34 8.30
C GLY A 73 -3.88 24.09 7.44
N GLN A 74 -4.17 22.82 7.17
CA GLN A 74 -5.46 22.35 6.66
C GLN A 74 -6.01 21.26 7.57
#